data_AF-A0A453IEI8-F1
#
_entry.id   AF-A0A453IEI8-F1
#
_cell.length_a   1.000
_cell.length_b   1.000
_cell.length_c   1.000
_cell.angle_alpha   90.00
_cell.angle_beta   90.00
_cell.angle_gamma   90.00
#
_symmetry.space_group_name_H-M   'P 1'
#
loop_
_entity.id
_entity.type
_entity.pdbx_description
1 polymer ?
#
loop_
_entity_poly.entity_id
_entity_poly.type
_entity_poly.pdbx_seq_one_letter_code
_entity_poly.pdbx_strand_id
1 'polypeptide(L)'
;MLDLHSVGGLVPVIRYLRNTNARIRAKAADVVTTVVQNNPTSQQLVMEASGFEPLVSNFTSDPDLTARIKALGALSSLIRNNKPGVAAFRLANGYAGLRDALNSESARFQR
;
A
#
# COMPACT_ATOMS: atom_id res chain seq x y z
N MET A 1 19.76 -18.04 -0.83
CA MET A 1 18.44 -17.49 -0.44
C MET A 1 18.41 -16.08 -1.04
N LEU A 2 17.61 -15.86 -2.09
CA LEU A 2 17.61 -14.61 -2.86
C LEU A 2 16.93 -13.52 -2.03
N ASP A 3 17.72 -12.73 -1.31
CA ASP A 3 17.24 -11.58 -0.56
C ASP A 3 16.84 -10.45 -1.53
N LEU A 4 15.53 -10.24 -1.66
CA LEU A 4 14.95 -9.07 -2.34
C LEU A 4 15.43 -7.74 -1.71
N HIS A 5 16.00 -7.81 -0.51
CA HIS A 5 16.65 -6.71 0.22
C HIS A 5 18.01 -6.30 -0.34
N SER A 6 18.76 -7.20 -0.99
CA SER A 6 20.12 -6.91 -1.49
C SER A 6 20.17 -6.38 -2.93
N VAL A 7 19.09 -6.51 -3.71
CA VAL A 7 19.14 -6.29 -5.17
C VAL A 7 18.20 -5.18 -5.64
N GLY A 8 18.03 -4.07 -4.89
CA GLY A 8 17.31 -2.89 -5.40
C GLY A 8 15.90 -3.13 -5.98
N GLY A 9 15.28 -4.29 -5.72
CA GLY A 9 14.10 -4.79 -6.43
C GLY A 9 12.78 -4.16 -5.94
N LEU A 10 12.83 -3.58 -4.74
CA LEU A 10 11.74 -2.78 -4.18
C LEU A 10 11.48 -1.49 -4.96
N VAL A 11 12.52 -0.86 -5.53
CA VAL A 11 12.38 0.40 -6.28
C VAL A 11 11.55 0.21 -7.56
N PRO A 12 11.79 -0.81 -8.41
CA PRO A 12 10.90 -1.15 -9.51
C PRO A 12 9.45 -1.43 -9.08
N VAL A 13 9.25 -2.16 -7.97
CA VAL A 13 7.91 -2.48 -7.46
C VAL A 13 7.18 -1.20 -7.05
N ILE A 14 7.85 -0.29 -6.34
CA ILE A 14 7.29 1.01 -5.96
C ILE A 14 6.94 1.83 -7.21
N ARG A 15 7.77 1.79 -8.26
CA ARG A 15 7.46 2.44 -9.55
C ARG A 15 6.21 1.84 -10.21
N TYR A 16 6.00 0.53 -10.11
CA TYR A 16 4.81 -0.13 -10.64
C TYR A 16 3.52 0.25 -9.93
N LEU A 17 3.57 0.80 -8.71
CA LEU A 17 2.39 1.38 -8.06
C LEU A 17 1.83 2.57 -8.83
N ARG A 18 2.62 3.24 -9.67
CA ARG A 18 2.17 4.38 -10.52
C ARG A 18 1.92 3.97 -11.98
N ASN A 19 1.84 2.67 -12.27
CA ASN A 19 1.62 2.20 -13.64
C ASN A 19 0.23 2.58 -14.15
N THR A 20 0.07 2.79 -15.46
CA THR A 20 -1.23 3.09 -16.09
C THR A 20 -2.21 1.92 -15.96
N ASN A 21 -1.72 0.68 -15.91
CA ASN A 21 -2.53 -0.52 -15.79
C ASN A 21 -2.85 -0.84 -14.31
N ALA A 22 -4.14 -0.85 -13.98
CA ALA A 22 -4.63 -1.16 -12.63
C ALA A 22 -4.20 -2.54 -12.12
N ARG A 23 -4.12 -3.55 -12.98
CA ARG A 23 -3.67 -4.90 -12.59
C ARG A 23 -2.21 -4.89 -12.15
N ILE A 24 -1.37 -4.08 -12.80
CA ILE A 24 0.04 -3.93 -12.43
C ILE A 24 0.14 -3.20 -11.09
N ARG A 25 -0.62 -2.13 -10.88
CA ARG A 25 -0.68 -1.43 -9.59
C ARG A 25 -1.12 -2.36 -8.45
N ALA A 26 -2.18 -3.14 -8.66
CA ALA A 26 -2.68 -4.11 -7.70
C ALA A 26 -1.63 -5.19 -7.38
N LYS A 27 -0.96 -5.74 -8.40
CA LYS A 27 0.08 -6.76 -8.20
C LYS A 27 1.30 -6.19 -7.49
N ALA A 28 1.69 -4.95 -7.80
CA ALA A 28 2.76 -4.26 -7.11
C ALA A 28 2.42 -4.06 -5.63
N ALA A 29 1.20 -3.65 -5.29
CA ALA A 29 0.75 -3.53 -3.92
C ALA A 29 0.73 -4.90 -3.18
N ASP A 30 0.33 -5.99 -3.86
CA ASP A 30 0.45 -7.35 -3.30
C ASP A 30 1.91 -7.71 -2.98
N VAL A 31 2.84 -7.43 -3.89
CA VAL A 31 4.27 -7.69 -3.67
C VAL A 31 4.78 -6.88 -2.48
N VAL A 32 4.45 -5.58 -2.40
CA VAL A 32 4.81 -4.75 -1.24
C VAL A 32 4.26 -5.34 0.04
N THR A 33 2.99 -5.76 0.05
CA THR A 33 2.35 -6.42 1.21
C THR A 33 3.19 -7.60 1.68
N THR A 34 3.54 -8.53 0.79
CA THR A 34 4.34 -9.72 1.14
C THR A 34 5.73 -9.36 1.65
N VAL A 35 6.38 -8.35 1.07
CA VAL A 35 7.74 -7.95 1.46
C VAL A 35 7.77 -7.30 2.83
N VAL A 36 6.78 -6.47 3.16
CA VAL A 36 6.74 -5.70 4.43
C VAL A 36 6.04 -6.44 5.57
N GLN A 37 5.28 -7.50 5.27
CA GLN A 37 4.53 -8.25 6.26
C GLN A 37 5.48 -8.85 7.32
N ASN A 38 5.30 -8.40 8.56
CA ASN A 38 6.12 -8.81 9.71
C ASN A 38 7.64 -8.59 9.53
N ASN A 39 8.05 -7.66 8.66
CA ASN A 39 9.45 -7.36 8.40
C ASN A 39 9.75 -5.85 8.59
N PRO A 40 10.22 -5.44 9.78
CA PRO A 40 10.53 -4.04 10.07
C PRO A 40 11.57 -3.41 9.12
N THR A 41 12.58 -4.18 8.69
CA THR A 41 13.61 -3.70 7.76
C THR A 41 13.01 -3.39 6.39
N SER A 42 12.18 -4.29 5.86
CA SER A 42 11.42 -4.03 4.62
C SER A 42 10.50 -2.83 4.74
N GLN A 43 9.81 -2.69 5.87
CA GLN A 43 8.91 -1.56 6.12
C GLN A 43 9.68 -0.24 6.03
N GLN A 44 10.85 -0.14 6.67
CA GLN A 44 11.71 1.05 6.59
C GLN A 44 12.17 1.32 5.16
N LEU A 45 12.65 0.30 4.44
CA LEU A 45 13.09 0.46 3.04
C LEU A 45 11.97 0.98 2.13
N VAL A 46 10.73 0.50 2.31
CA VAL A 46 9.58 1.02 1.54
C VAL A 46 9.28 2.48 1.88
N MET A 47 9.41 2.87 3.16
CA MET A 47 9.24 4.26 3.58
C MET A 47 10.33 5.16 2.99
N GLU A 48 11.60 4.73 3.04
CA GLU A 48 12.75 5.46 2.49
C GLU A 48 12.67 5.60 0.96
N ALA A 49 12.22 4.56 0.27
CA ALA A 49 12.02 4.57 -1.17
C ALA A 49 10.73 5.31 -1.62
N SER A 50 10.10 6.08 -0.72
CA SER A 50 8.87 6.84 -0.99
C SER A 50 7.71 5.99 -1.52
N GLY A 51 7.64 4.71 -1.12
CA GLY A 51 6.56 3.79 -1.49
C GLY A 51 5.24 4.07 -0.77
N PHE A 52 5.27 4.84 0.30
CA PHE A 52 4.08 5.20 1.07
C PHE A 52 3.09 6.08 0.29
N GLU A 53 3.58 7.15 -0.35
CA GLU A 53 2.77 8.09 -1.12
C GLU A 53 1.95 7.43 -2.24
N PRO A 54 2.52 6.60 -3.15
CA PRO A 54 1.73 5.95 -4.20
C PRO A 54 0.74 4.93 -3.64
N LEU A 55 1.03 4.28 -2.50
CA LEU A 55 0.05 3.41 -1.85
C LEU A 55 -1.16 4.19 -1.34
N VAL A 56 -0.94 5.35 -0.69
CA VAL A 56 -2.04 6.22 -0.26
C VAL A 56 -2.83 6.73 -1.47
N SER A 57 -2.16 7.21 -2.51
CA SER A 57 -2.82 7.69 -3.73
C SER A 57 -3.66 6.60 -4.39
N ASN A 58 -3.14 5.39 -4.49
CA ASN A 58 -3.89 4.26 -5.05
C ASN A 58 -5.06 3.86 -4.15
N PHE A 59 -4.92 3.97 -2.83
CA PHE A 59 -6.02 3.68 -1.92
C PHE A 59 -7.15 4.71 -2.04
N THR A 60 -6.83 6.00 -2.11
CA THR A 60 -7.83 7.08 -2.04
C THR A 60 -8.43 7.47 -3.39
N SER A 61 -7.68 7.34 -4.49
CA SER A 61 -8.06 7.95 -5.77
C SER A 61 -8.03 6.99 -6.96
N ASP A 62 -7.63 5.73 -6.78
CA ASP A 62 -7.61 4.79 -7.91
C ASP A 62 -9.03 4.48 -8.39
N PRO A 63 -9.31 4.58 -9.71
CA PRO A 63 -10.61 4.22 -10.25
C PRO A 63 -10.93 2.73 -10.07
N ASP A 64 -9.91 1.87 -10.07
CA ASP A 64 -10.06 0.42 -9.95
C ASP A 64 -10.15 -0.02 -8.47
N LEU A 65 -11.26 -0.66 -8.12
CA LEU A 65 -11.50 -1.13 -6.76
C LEU A 65 -10.45 -2.15 -6.30
N THR A 66 -10.01 -3.05 -7.18
CA THR A 66 -9.02 -4.07 -6.82
C THR A 66 -7.70 -3.42 -6.45
N ALA A 67 -7.24 -2.44 -7.23
CA ALA A 67 -6.05 -1.66 -6.89
C ALA A 67 -6.20 -0.92 -5.55
N ARG A 68 -7.37 -0.32 -5.26
CA ARG A 68 -7.65 0.30 -3.95
C ARG A 68 -7.54 -0.69 -2.79
N ILE A 69 -8.17 -1.86 -2.89
CA ILE A 69 -8.17 -2.89 -1.84
C ILE A 69 -6.75 -3.41 -1.61
N LYS A 70 -5.99 -3.68 -2.68
CA LYS A 70 -4.60 -4.15 -2.57
C LYS A 70 -3.70 -3.09 -1.96
N ALA A 71 -3.87 -1.81 -2.34
CA ALA A 71 -3.13 -0.70 -1.75
C ALA A 71 -3.42 -0.56 -0.24
N LEU A 72 -4.69 -0.70 0.17
CA LEU A 72 -5.07 -0.72 1.59
C LEU A 72 -4.41 -1.87 2.35
N GLY A 73 -4.41 -3.08 1.77
CA GLY A 73 -3.73 -4.25 2.35
C GLY A 73 -2.23 -3.99 2.56
N ALA A 74 -1.57 -3.40 1.57
CA ALA A 74 -0.16 -3.02 1.66
C ALA A 74 0.08 -1.97 2.74
N LEU A 75 -0.76 -0.93 2.81
CA LEU A 75 -0.68 0.11 3.86
C LEU A 75 -0.84 -0.50 5.25
N SER A 76 -1.83 -1.38 5.45
CA SER A 76 -2.06 -2.08 6.72
C SER A 76 -0.82 -2.87 7.17
N SER A 77 -0.20 -3.61 6.26
CA SER A 77 1.04 -4.36 6.54
C SER A 77 2.25 -3.45 6.75
N LEU A 78 2.32 -2.31 6.06
CA LEU A 78 3.42 -1.35 6.15
C LEU A 78 3.43 -0.58 7.46
N ILE A 79 2.25 -0.22 7.98
CA ILE A 79 2.11 0.54 9.23
C ILE A 79 2.03 -0.35 10.48
N ARG A 80 1.71 -1.64 10.32
CA ARG A 80 1.63 -2.59 11.43
C ARG A 80 2.98 -2.65 12.16
N ASN A 81 2.97 -2.34 13.45
CA ASN A 81 4.16 -2.27 14.31
C ASN A 81 5.21 -1.23 13.87
N ASN A 82 4.86 -0.30 12.97
CA ASN A 82 5.75 0.74 12.45
C ASN A 82 5.20 2.13 12.85
N LYS A 83 5.67 2.66 13.98
CA LYS A 83 5.20 3.95 14.53
C LYS A 83 5.33 5.12 13.53
N PRO A 84 6.47 5.30 12.82
CA PRO A 84 6.57 6.28 11.74
C PRO A 84 5.51 6.09 10.63
N GLY A 85 5.26 4.85 10.22
CA GLY A 85 4.23 4.53 9.22
C GLY A 85 2.82 4.90 9.68
N VAL A 86 2.46 4.62 10.94
CA VAL A 86 1.18 5.03 11.53
C VAL A 86 1.03 6.56 11.56
N ALA A 87 2.10 7.27 11.94
CA ALA A 87 2.09 8.73 11.94
C ALA A 87 1.88 9.30 10.53
N ALA A 88 2.59 8.76 9.52
CA ALA A 88 2.42 9.14 8.12
C ALA A 88 1.00 8.87 7.61
N PHE A 89 0.43 7.71 7.96
CA PHE A 89 -0.96 7.36 7.61
C PHE A 89 -1.99 8.29 8.23
N ARG A 90 -1.77 8.71 9.48
CA ARG A 90 -2.61 9.72 10.12
C ARG A 90 -2.50 11.08 9.43
N LEU A 91 -1.29 11.52 9.10
CA LEU A 91 -1.05 12.80 8.41
C LEU A 91 -1.65 12.81 6.99
N ALA A 92 -1.68 11.66 6.32
CA ALA A 92 -2.26 11.52 4.99
C ALA A 92 -3.79 11.36 5.01
N ASN A 93 -4.47 11.62 6.13
CA ASN A 93 -5.91 11.41 6.31
C ASN A 93 -6.38 9.98 6.00
N GLY A 94 -5.51 8.98 6.19
CA GLY A 94 -5.80 7.59 5.85
C GLY A 94 -7.00 7.00 6.59
N TYR A 95 -7.29 7.45 7.82
CA TYR A 95 -8.47 7.02 8.58
C TYR A 95 -9.79 7.53 7.98
N ALA A 96 -9.80 8.73 7.38
CA ALA A 96 -10.98 9.23 6.67
C ALA A 96 -11.23 8.37 5.43
N GLY A 97 -10.17 8.09 4.66
CA GLY A 97 -10.25 7.17 3.52
C GLY A 97 -10.71 5.76 3.91
N LEU A 98 -10.30 5.25 5.08
CA LEU A 98 -10.76 3.96 5.59
C LEU A 98 -12.26 3.99 5.91
N ARG A 99 -12.73 5.05 6.55
CA ARG A 99 -14.15 5.25 6.85
C ARG A 99 -14.98 5.31 5.58
N ASP A 100 -14.51 6.02 4.57
CA ASP A 100 -15.19 6.15 3.28
C ASP A 100 -15.19 4.82 2.51
N ALA A 101 -14.07 4.10 2.53
CA ALA A 101 -13.96 2.76 1.95
C ALA A 101 -14.96 1.78 2.61
N LEU A 102 -15.03 1.76 3.94
CA LEU A 102 -15.97 0.93 4.70
C LEU A 102 -17.42 1.30 4.38
N ASN A 103 -17.77 2.59 4.34
CA ASN A 103 -19.11 3.04 3.97
C ASN A 103 -19.46 2.65 2.51
N SER A 104 -18.49 2.71 1.60
CA SER A 104 -18.67 2.33 0.20
C SER A 104 -18.83 0.82 0.01
N GLU A 105 -18.14 -0.01 0.80
CA GLU A 105 -18.30 -1.46 0.79
C GLU A 105 -19.60 -1.88 1.48
N SER A 106 -19.95 -1.29 2.62
CA SER A 106 -21.25 -1.51 3.26
C SER A 106 -22.41 -1.20 2.31
N ALA A 107 -22.31 -0.14 1.50
CA ALA A 107 -23.30 0.17 0.47
C ALA A 107 -23.36 -0.88 -0.67
N ARG A 108 -22.30 -1.65 -0.90
CA ARG A 108 -22.26 -2.75 -1.90
C ARG A 108 -22.77 -4.07 -1.38
N PHE A 109 -22.74 -4.31 -0.06
CA PHE A 109 -23.37 -5.48 0.57
C PHE A 109 -24.87 -5.27 0.88
N GLN A 110 -25.40 -4.05 0.74
CA GLN A 110 -26.82 -3.72 0.94
C GLN A 110 -27.64 -3.64 -0.36
N ARG A 111 -27.11 -4.10 -1.49
CA ARG A 111 -27.79 -4.08 -2.79
C ARG A 111 -27.75 -5.46 -3.43
#